data_AF-A0A4V6I6C6-F1
#
_entry.id   AF-A0A4V6I6C6-F1
#
_cell.length_a   1.000
_cell.length_b   1.000
_cell.length_c   1.000
_cell.angle_alpha   90.00
_cell.angle_beta   90.00
_cell.angle_gamma   90.00
#
_symmetry.space_group_name_H-M   'P 1'
#
loop_
_entity.id
_entity.type
_entity.pdbx_description
1 polymer ?
#
loop_
_entity_poly.entity_id
_entity_poly.type
_entity_poly.pdbx_seq_one_letter_code
_entity_poly.pdbx_strand_id
1 'polypeptide(L)'
;MQGNMMQVIQPNHTISQSTIALIMKLIKKSYKEEEQQEVLNDIVAIVDEVKRDNRISSELIREEVVEKLRNELATKEFVRAEIAEVKQELKQEIAKVRTEISEVNRRFDLLEQKFKFYAIGLGVLIIILQPKVFDFITAFLK
;
A
#
# COMPACT_ATOMS: atom_id res chain seq x y z
N MET A 1 54.12 -27.61 50.35
CA MET A 1 53.90 -26.63 49.27
C MET A 1 52.45 -26.76 48.82
N GLN A 2 51.56 -25.91 49.34
CA GLN A 2 50.13 -25.93 49.00
C GLN A 2 49.91 -24.99 47.81
N GLY A 3 49.72 -25.56 46.62
CA GLY A 3 49.21 -24.83 45.46
C GLY A 3 47.69 -24.92 45.46
N ASN A 4 47.02 -23.99 46.12
CA ASN A 4 45.56 -23.93 46.08
C ASN A 4 45.14 -23.49 44.67
N MET A 5 44.51 -24.42 43.96
CA MET A 5 43.97 -24.23 42.62
C MET A 5 42.90 -23.14 42.68
N MET A 6 43.18 -21.97 42.11
CA MET A 6 42.13 -21.05 41.69
C MET A 6 41.29 -21.76 40.64
N GLN A 7 40.07 -22.18 41.00
CA GLN A 7 39.06 -22.54 40.02
C GLN A 7 38.77 -21.30 39.19
N VAL A 8 39.29 -21.31 37.96
CA VAL A 8 38.96 -20.36 36.93
C VAL A 8 37.48 -20.56 36.60
N ILE A 9 36.65 -19.62 37.04
CA ILE A 9 35.23 -19.54 36.73
C ILE A 9 35.08 -19.46 35.19
N GLN A 10 34.23 -20.33 34.64
CA GLN A 10 34.02 -20.52 33.20
C GLN A 10 33.52 -19.22 32.52
N PRO A 11 34.11 -18.78 31.39
CA PRO A 11 33.77 -17.49 30.78
C PRO A 11 32.65 -17.65 29.75
N ASN A 12 31.40 -17.80 30.20
CA ASN A 12 30.26 -17.50 29.34
C ASN A 12 29.08 -16.96 30.15
N HIS A 13 29.32 -15.93 30.95
CA HIS A 13 28.27 -15.22 31.67
C HIS A 13 27.80 -14.06 30.81
N THR A 14 26.48 -13.92 30.71
CA THR A 14 25.83 -12.90 29.87
C THR A 14 26.09 -11.47 30.33
N ILE A 15 26.58 -11.32 31.56
CA ILE A 15 26.84 -10.07 32.24
C ILE A 15 28.30 -9.69 32.07
N SER A 16 28.56 -8.42 31.74
CA SER A 16 29.92 -7.87 31.67
C SER A 16 30.68 -8.05 32.98
N GLN A 17 31.99 -8.28 32.90
CA GLN A 17 32.89 -8.37 34.06
C GLN A 17 32.85 -7.11 34.93
N SER A 18 32.65 -5.93 34.34
CA SER A 18 32.48 -4.69 35.09
C SER A 18 31.23 -4.70 35.98
N THR A 19 30.13 -5.26 35.48
CA THR A 19 28.87 -5.37 36.22
C THR A 19 28.96 -6.45 37.29
N ILE A 20 29.61 -7.59 37.01
CA ILE A 20 29.91 -8.62 38.00
C ILE A 20 30.74 -8.04 39.16
N ALA A 21 31.74 -7.21 38.86
CA ALA A 21 32.55 -6.56 39.89
C ALA A 21 31.74 -5.60 40.78
N LEU A 22 30.78 -4.86 40.20
CA LEU A 22 29.89 -3.99 40.96
C LEU A 22 28.93 -4.80 41.85
N ILE A 23 28.34 -5.87 41.31
CA ILE A 23 27.47 -6.79 42.07
C ILE A 23 28.26 -7.40 43.22
N MET A 24 29.47 -7.90 42.98
CA MET A 24 30.32 -8.48 44.01
C MET A 24 30.70 -7.47 45.09
N LYS A 25 30.94 -6.20 44.73
CA LYS A 25 31.17 -5.12 45.70
C LYS A 25 29.95 -4.89 46.59
N LEU A 26 28.74 -4.99 46.06
CA LEU A 26 27.50 -4.87 46.83
C LEU A 26 27.29 -6.07 47.75
N ILE A 27 27.49 -7.29 47.24
CA ILE A 27 27.38 -8.53 48.01
C ILE A 27 28.35 -8.50 49.20
N LYS A 28 29.61 -8.09 48.98
CA LYS A 28 30.63 -7.96 50.04
C LYS A 28 30.24 -7.04 51.19
N LYS A 29 29.35 -6.07 50.97
CA LYS A 29 28.88 -5.14 51.99
C LYS A 29 27.78 -5.73 52.88
N SER A 30 27.11 -6.80 52.41
CA SER A 30 25.86 -7.29 52.98
C SER A 30 25.91 -8.77 53.40
N TYR A 31 26.85 -9.56 52.89
CA TYR A 31 26.92 -11.02 53.10
C TYR A 31 28.31 -11.48 53.58
N LYS A 32 28.34 -12.57 54.37
CA LYS A 32 29.59 -13.23 54.81
C LYS A 32 30.30 -13.86 53.62
N GLU A 33 31.63 -13.94 53.65
CA GLU A 33 32.46 -14.44 52.54
C GLU A 33 32.01 -15.81 52.01
N GLU A 34 31.54 -16.68 52.90
CA GLU A 34 31.06 -18.04 52.61
C GLU A 34 29.82 -18.05 51.70
N GLU A 35 28.96 -17.03 51.79
CA GLU A 35 27.68 -16.92 51.08
C GLU A 35 27.78 -16.10 49.78
N GLN A 36 28.87 -15.33 49.58
CA GLN A 36 28.94 -14.33 48.51
C GLN A 36 28.91 -14.94 47.11
N GLN A 37 29.58 -16.09 46.92
CA GLN A 37 29.65 -16.74 45.62
C GLN A 37 28.33 -17.42 45.25
N GLU A 38 27.62 -17.96 46.24
CA GLU A 38 26.28 -18.54 46.05
C GLU A 38 25.31 -17.45 45.62
N VAL A 39 25.26 -16.33 46.35
CA VAL A 39 24.42 -15.18 45.99
C VAL A 39 24.76 -14.62 44.60
N LEU A 40 26.05 -14.58 44.24
CA LEU A 40 26.46 -14.14 42.90
C LEU A 40 25.95 -15.09 41.81
N ASN A 41 26.06 -16.41 42.04
CA ASN A 41 25.60 -17.41 41.09
C ASN A 41 24.08 -17.33 40.89
N ASP A 42 23.32 -17.16 41.96
CA ASP A 42 21.85 -17.00 41.91
C ASP A 42 21.46 -15.74 41.14
N ILE A 43 22.14 -14.61 41.38
CA ILE A 43 21.89 -13.37 40.63
C ILE A 43 22.18 -13.56 39.14
N VAL A 44 23.29 -14.21 38.79
CA VAL A 44 23.63 -14.47 37.38
C VAL A 44 22.57 -15.36 36.72
N ALA A 45 22.11 -16.40 37.42
CA ALA A 45 21.05 -17.29 36.93
C ALA A 45 19.73 -16.55 36.68
N ILE A 46 19.32 -15.68 37.61
CA ILE A 46 18.13 -14.84 37.46
C ILE A 46 18.25 -13.92 36.24
N VAL A 47 19.41 -13.29 36.04
CA VAL A 47 19.62 -12.39 34.89
C VAL A 47 19.57 -13.17 33.57
N ASP A 48 20.13 -14.38 33.53
CA ASP A 48 20.09 -15.25 32.35
C ASP A 48 18.66 -15.74 32.05
N GLU A 49 17.85 -15.98 33.07
CA GLU A 49 16.41 -16.27 32.93
C GLU A 49 15.64 -15.06 32.39
N VAL A 50 15.77 -13.89 33.01
CA VAL A 50 15.11 -12.64 32.57
C VAL A 50 15.49 -12.28 31.13
N LYS A 51 16.73 -12.53 30.71
CA LYS A 51 17.13 -12.30 29.32
C LYS A 51 16.46 -13.30 28.37
N ARG A 52 16.37 -14.58 28.75
CA ARG A 52 15.69 -15.60 27.94
C ARG A 52 14.22 -15.22 27.75
N ASP A 53 13.53 -14.85 28.82
CA ASP A 53 12.13 -14.44 28.78
C ASP A 53 11.91 -13.20 27.90
N ASN A 54 12.79 -12.20 28.02
CA ASN A 54 12.73 -11.02 27.14
C ASN A 54 12.95 -11.36 25.67
N ARG A 55 13.85 -12.30 25.35
CA ARG A 55 14.06 -12.74 23.96
C ARG A 55 12.82 -13.45 23.41
N ILE A 56 12.25 -14.37 24.19
CA ILE A 56 11.01 -15.09 23.82
C ILE A 56 9.87 -14.08 23.61
N SER A 57 9.68 -13.15 24.54
CA SER A 57 8.66 -12.09 24.44
C SER A 57 8.85 -11.24 23.18
N SER A 58 10.08 -10.82 22.87
CA SER A 58 10.36 -10.08 21.64
C SER A 58 10.13 -10.89 20.36
N GLU A 59 10.33 -12.20 20.37
CA GLU A 59 10.04 -13.08 19.23
C GLU A 59 8.54 -13.23 19.02
N LEU A 60 7.78 -13.48 20.09
CA LEU A 60 6.31 -13.54 20.05
C LEU A 60 5.69 -12.23 19.57
N ILE A 61 6.16 -11.08 20.07
CA ILE A 61 5.71 -9.76 19.60
C ILE A 61 6.05 -9.58 18.11
N ARG A 62 7.24 -9.99 17.67
CA ARG A 62 7.61 -9.91 16.25
C ARG A 62 6.70 -10.79 15.39
N GLU A 63 6.40 -12.01 15.84
CA GLU A 63 5.50 -12.92 15.13
C GLU A 63 4.08 -12.33 15.02
N GLU A 64 3.52 -11.85 16.12
CA GLU A 64 2.19 -11.22 16.16
C GLU A 64 2.14 -9.97 15.26
N VAL A 65 3.15 -9.11 15.32
CA VAL A 65 3.24 -7.92 14.46
C VAL A 65 3.37 -8.30 12.99
N VAL A 66 4.16 -9.31 12.65
CA VAL A 66 4.29 -9.80 11.26
C VAL A 66 2.98 -10.40 10.77
N GLU A 67 2.26 -11.16 11.60
CA GLU A 67 0.96 -11.72 11.25
C GLU A 67 -0.08 -10.62 11.03
N LYS A 68 -0.20 -9.68 11.98
CA LYS A 68 -1.10 -8.53 11.85
C LYS A 68 -0.78 -7.69 10.62
N LEU A 69 0.50 -7.37 10.37
CA LEU A 69 0.90 -6.63 9.17
C LEU A 69 0.62 -7.41 7.90
N ARG A 70 0.77 -8.74 7.86
CA ARG A 70 0.39 -9.55 6.70
C ARG A 70 -1.12 -9.53 6.45
N ASN A 71 -1.92 -9.46 7.50
CA ASN A 71 -3.37 -9.38 7.40
C ASN A 71 -3.86 -7.97 7.04
N GLU A 72 -3.22 -6.92 7.57
CA GLU A 72 -3.58 -5.50 7.34
C GLU A 72 -3.00 -4.92 6.04
N LEU A 73 -1.79 -5.34 5.63
CA LEU A 73 -1.29 -5.04 4.29
C LEU A 73 -2.16 -5.83 3.33
N ALA A 74 -3.24 -5.16 2.87
CA ALA A 74 -4.15 -5.59 1.82
C ALA A 74 -3.46 -6.63 0.95
N THR A 75 -3.83 -7.88 1.16
CA THR A 75 -3.27 -9.01 0.43
C THR A 75 -3.28 -8.63 -1.04
N LYS A 76 -2.21 -8.94 -1.77
CA LYS A 76 -2.07 -8.53 -3.18
C LYS A 76 -3.34 -8.82 -3.99
N GLU A 77 -4.09 -9.83 -3.56
CA GLU A 77 -5.44 -10.22 -3.94
C GLU A 77 -6.48 -9.09 -3.86
N PHE A 78 -6.59 -8.36 -2.75
CA PHE A 78 -7.53 -7.24 -2.60
C PHE A 78 -7.21 -6.12 -3.59
N VAL A 79 -5.95 -5.67 -3.63
CA VAL A 79 -5.50 -4.63 -4.57
C VAL A 79 -5.69 -5.09 -6.01
N ARG A 80 -5.43 -6.37 -6.30
CA ARG A 80 -5.63 -6.94 -7.64
C ARG A 80 -7.11 -7.03 -8.02
N ALA A 81 -7.98 -7.33 -7.07
CA ALA A 81 -9.43 -7.35 -7.28
C ALA A 81 -9.94 -5.93 -7.58
N GLU A 82 -9.54 -4.94 -6.79
CA GLU A 82 -9.91 -3.53 -6.99
C GLU A 82 -9.39 -2.99 -8.33
N ILE A 83 -8.14 -3.32 -8.71
CA ILE A 83 -7.61 -2.99 -10.05
C ILE A 83 -8.41 -3.66 -11.17
N ALA A 84 -8.82 -4.92 -10.98
CA ALA A 84 -9.60 -5.63 -11.99
C ALA A 84 -11.00 -5.03 -12.16
N GLU A 85 -11.63 -4.64 -11.06
CA GLU A 85 -12.93 -3.95 -11.03
C GLU A 85 -12.84 -2.60 -11.76
N VAL A 86 -11.93 -1.72 -11.37
CA VAL A 86 -11.72 -0.41 -12.02
C VAL A 86 -11.42 -0.57 -13.51
N LYS A 87 -10.63 -1.58 -13.89
CA LYS A 87 -10.34 -1.87 -15.31
C LYS A 87 -11.59 -2.30 -16.07
N GLN A 88 -12.48 -3.05 -15.44
CA GLN A 88 -13.73 -3.50 -16.04
C GLN A 88 -14.69 -2.32 -16.21
N GLU A 89 -14.84 -1.47 -15.19
CA GLU A 89 -15.65 -0.24 -15.26
C GLU A 89 -15.16 0.66 -16.40
N LEU A 90 -13.86 0.95 -16.46
CA LEU A 90 -13.29 1.79 -17.51
C LEU A 90 -13.53 1.20 -18.91
N LYS A 91 -13.47 -0.13 -19.06
CA LYS A 91 -13.77 -0.79 -20.33
C LYS A 91 -15.24 -0.59 -20.74
N GLN A 92 -16.17 -0.64 -19.78
CA GLN A 92 -17.59 -0.41 -20.04
C GLN A 92 -17.85 1.06 -20.42
N GLU A 93 -17.26 2.01 -19.70
CA GLU A 93 -17.37 3.44 -20.02
C GLU A 93 -16.83 3.77 -21.41
N ILE A 94 -15.66 3.23 -21.77
CA ILE A 94 -15.10 3.39 -23.12
C ILE A 94 -16.05 2.82 -24.19
N ALA A 95 -16.68 1.68 -23.94
CA ALA A 95 -17.64 1.09 -24.88
C ALA A 95 -18.90 1.97 -25.04
N LYS A 96 -19.37 2.56 -23.94
CA LYS A 96 -20.49 3.50 -23.95
C LYS A 96 -20.15 4.76 -24.76
N VAL A 97 -19.00 5.39 -24.49
CA VAL A 97 -18.54 6.57 -25.24
C VAL A 97 -18.38 6.27 -26.74
N ARG A 98 -17.85 5.10 -27.12
CA ARG A 98 -17.76 4.68 -28.53
C ARG A 98 -19.14 4.58 -29.19
N THR A 99 -20.13 4.09 -28.46
CA THR A 99 -21.52 4.00 -28.94
C THR A 99 -22.10 5.40 -29.15
N GLU A 100 -21.94 6.29 -28.18
CA GLU A 100 -22.39 7.68 -28.27
C GLU A 100 -21.74 8.42 -29.44
N ILE A 101 -20.43 8.24 -29.67
CA ILE A 101 -19.73 8.80 -30.84
C ILE A 101 -20.32 8.27 -32.15
N SER A 102 -20.60 6.97 -32.24
CA SER A 102 -21.21 6.37 -33.44
C SER A 102 -22.60 6.94 -33.71
N GLU A 103 -23.39 7.20 -32.67
CA GLU A 103 -24.70 7.83 -32.82
C GLU A 103 -24.60 9.29 -33.29
N VAL A 104 -23.65 10.05 -32.73
CA VAL A 104 -23.39 11.44 -33.15
C VAL A 104 -22.98 11.49 -34.61
N ASN A 105 -22.06 10.62 -35.05
CA ASN A 105 -21.64 10.54 -36.45
C ASN A 105 -22.82 10.23 -37.37
N ARG A 106 -23.68 9.28 -37.00
CA ARG A 106 -24.87 8.96 -37.79
C ARG A 106 -25.83 10.16 -37.89
N ARG A 107 -26.01 10.91 -36.80
CA ARG A 107 -26.85 12.12 -36.81
C ARG A 107 -26.24 13.19 -37.72
N PHE A 108 -24.92 13.32 -37.72
CA PHE A 108 -24.20 14.25 -38.59
C PHE A 108 -24.35 13.87 -40.07
N ASP A 109 -24.18 12.59 -40.42
CA ASP A 109 -24.36 12.10 -41.80
C ASP A 109 -25.78 12.34 -42.31
N LEU A 110 -26.79 12.09 -41.46
CA LEU A 110 -28.19 12.37 -41.79
C LEU A 110 -28.43 13.87 -42.01
N LEU A 111 -27.76 14.72 -41.23
CA LEU A 111 -27.86 16.16 -41.37
C LEU A 111 -27.24 16.62 -42.70
N GLU A 112 -26.06 16.11 -43.05
CA GLU A 112 -25.44 16.38 -44.36
C GLU A 112 -26.34 15.94 -45.52
N GLN A 113 -26.95 14.74 -45.43
CA GLN A 113 -27.88 14.26 -46.45
C GLN A 113 -29.08 15.20 -46.59
N LYS A 114 -29.70 15.62 -45.48
CA LYS A 114 -30.81 16.59 -45.50
C LYS A 114 -30.40 17.89 -46.19
N PHE A 115 -29.23 18.44 -45.85
CA PHE A 115 -28.73 19.65 -46.51
C PHE A 115 -28.49 19.46 -48.01
N LYS A 116 -27.96 18.30 -48.44
CA LYS A 116 -27.82 17.98 -49.87
C LYS A 116 -29.17 17.94 -50.59
N PHE A 117 -30.19 17.34 -49.98
CA PHE A 117 -31.56 17.35 -50.53
C PHE A 117 -32.14 18.77 -50.63
N TYR A 118 -31.97 19.59 -49.60
CA TYR A 118 -32.41 20.99 -49.64
C TYR A 118 -31.68 21.79 -50.72
N ALA A 119 -30.37 21.60 -50.87
CA ALA A 119 -29.58 22.28 -51.90
C ALA A 119 -30.05 21.89 -53.32
N ILE A 120 -30.32 20.61 -53.57
CA ILE A 120 -30.88 20.14 -54.85
C ILE A 120 -32.27 20.75 -55.08
N GLY A 121 -33.14 20.71 -54.06
CA GLY A 121 -34.49 21.28 -54.13
C GLY A 121 -34.48 22.78 -54.46
N LEU A 122 -33.59 23.55 -53.81
CA LEU A 122 -33.38 24.97 -54.09
C LEU A 122 -32.85 25.18 -55.52
N GLY A 123 -31.89 24.37 -55.98
CA GLY A 123 -31.38 24.45 -57.34
C GLY A 123 -32.47 24.23 -58.40
N VAL A 124 -33.33 23.22 -58.21
CA VAL A 124 -34.47 22.96 -59.10
C VAL A 124 -35.48 24.12 -59.07
N LEU A 125 -35.78 24.65 -57.88
CA LEU A 125 -36.67 25.79 -57.73
C LEU A 125 -36.15 27.02 -58.48
N ILE A 126 -34.85 27.33 -58.40
CA ILE A 126 -34.22 28.44 -59.12
C ILE A 126 -34.36 28.27 -60.64
N ILE A 127 -34.17 27.05 -61.16
CA ILE A 127 -34.25 26.75 -62.60
C ILE A 127 -35.68 26.94 -63.13
N ILE A 128 -36.69 26.43 -62.41
CA ILE A 128 -38.10 26.52 -62.82
C ILE A 128 -38.58 27.98 -62.87
N LEU A 129 -38.01 28.86 -62.05
CA LEU A 129 -38.75 30.02 -61.55
C LEU A 129 -38.09 31.36 -61.95
N GLN A 130 -37.12 31.35 -62.89
CA GLN A 130 -36.71 32.42 -63.83
C GLN A 130 -37.18 33.88 -63.51
N PRO A 131 -36.30 34.89 -63.61
CA PRO A 131 -36.16 36.12 -62.78
C PRO A 131 -37.03 36.35 -61.52
N LYS A 132 -38.31 35.94 -61.51
CA LYS A 132 -39.29 36.24 -60.47
C LYS A 132 -38.97 35.64 -59.09
N VAL A 133 -38.31 34.47 -58.99
CA VAL A 133 -37.81 33.99 -57.67
C VAL A 133 -36.67 34.81 -57.15
N PHE A 134 -35.78 35.29 -58.04
CA PHE A 134 -34.63 36.03 -57.59
C PHE A 134 -35.11 37.28 -56.86
N ASP A 135 -36.10 37.97 -57.43
CA ASP A 135 -36.78 39.09 -56.79
C ASP A 135 -37.47 38.69 -55.48
N PHE A 136 -38.14 37.53 -55.44
CA PHE A 136 -38.82 37.01 -54.23
C PHE A 136 -37.86 36.61 -53.10
N ILE A 137 -36.78 35.88 -53.41
CA ILE A 137 -35.75 35.46 -52.44
C ILE A 137 -34.98 36.68 -51.93
N THR A 138 -34.63 37.61 -52.82
CA THR A 138 -33.96 38.86 -52.43
C THR A 138 -34.87 39.72 -51.56
N ALA A 139 -36.20 39.68 -51.76
CA ALA A 139 -37.17 40.34 -50.89
C ALA A 139 -37.34 39.66 -49.52
N PHE A 140 -37.13 38.34 -49.42
CA PHE A 140 -37.24 37.59 -48.16
C PHE A 140 -35.93 37.59 -47.33
N LEU A 141 -34.78 37.76 -48.00
CA LEU A 141 -33.46 37.86 -47.37
C LEU A 141 -33.05 39.31 -47.01
N LYS A 142 -33.87 40.29 -47.36
CA LYS A 142 -33.74 41.69 -46.96
C LYS A 142 -34.52 41.94 -45.68
#